data_AF-U4TYP3-F1
#
_entry.id   AF-U4TYP3-F1
#
_cell.length_a   1.000
_cell.length_b   1.000
_cell.length_c   1.000
_cell.angle_alpha   90.00
_cell.angle_beta   90.00
_cell.angle_gamma   90.00
#
_symmetry.space_group_name_H-M   'P 1'
#
loop_
_entity.id
_entity.type
_entity.pdbx_description
1 polymer ?
#
loop_
_entity_poly.entity_id
_entity_poly.type
_entity_poly.pdbx_seq_one_letter_code
_entity_poly.pdbx_strand_id
1 'polypeptide(L)'
;MPYNFLYINLETQANLLLKNEKSLPKTGDTAGEILNNNANMEIQGANKQLTVSFRNMQLKRIKRAEKKGTESVMDEKFSLLFKSQFAIGGGQMVYQVWTLSLPVVVIVHGNQEPHAWATVTWDNAFSESNRTPFQVPDKVPWSKVRETLSQKFKAATGRALSEDNLHFLADKLFRGNFMQSTTQAVSWGQFCKEPLPERTFTFWEWFYAIMKLTKEHLRGPWEDGAIMGFIKKGRAEELLQSCPVGTFLLRFSDSELGGITIAWISETREVLNLQPFTAKDFVMRSLADRIYDIHELITLYPDSAKEFYFEKYCTSLESTPSGRNGYVRPMLVTTVPKDGFNTPQHNSSFATPDLNRDTPSVAS
;
A
#
# COMPACT_ATOMS: atom_id res chain seq x y z
N MET A 1 -14.64 -5.44 -41.12
CA MET A 1 -14.72 -5.34 -39.64
C MET A 1 -13.60 -4.43 -39.17
N PRO A 2 -13.83 -3.50 -38.23
CA PRO A 2 -12.76 -2.64 -37.71
C PRO A 2 -11.72 -3.48 -36.97
N TYR A 3 -10.46 -3.40 -37.38
CA TYR A 3 -9.35 -4.01 -36.65
C TYR A 3 -8.88 -3.04 -35.57
N ASN A 4 -8.95 -3.47 -34.31
CA ASN A 4 -8.49 -2.67 -33.18
C ASN A 4 -7.17 -3.23 -32.67
N PHE A 5 -6.20 -2.35 -32.48
CA PHE A 5 -4.88 -2.69 -31.97
C PHE A 5 -4.58 -1.88 -30.73
N LEU A 6 -3.90 -2.52 -29.78
CA LEU A 6 -3.41 -1.89 -28.58
C LEU A 6 -1.88 -1.95 -28.54
N TYR A 7 -1.27 -0.81 -28.26
CA TYR A 7 0.18 -0.66 -28.16
C TYR A 7 0.54 -0.03 -26.82
N ILE A 8 1.77 -0.22 -26.35
CA ILE A 8 2.29 0.52 -25.19
C ILE A 8 3.36 1.50 -25.64
N ASN A 9 3.17 2.76 -25.25
CA ASN A 9 4.00 3.88 -25.65
C ASN A 9 4.65 4.51 -24.42
N LEU A 10 5.89 4.96 -24.59
CA LEU A 10 6.58 5.78 -23.61
C LEU A 10 5.98 7.21 -23.62
N GLU A 11 6.19 7.96 -22.55
CA GLU A 11 5.83 9.39 -22.47
C GLU A 11 6.29 10.21 -23.69
N THR A 12 7.55 10.06 -24.10
CA THR A 12 8.09 10.78 -25.27
C THR A 12 7.34 10.45 -26.57
N GLN A 13 6.89 9.21 -26.72
CA GLN A 13 6.13 8.75 -27.88
C GLN A 13 4.70 9.29 -27.85
N ALA A 14 4.07 9.34 -26.68
CA ALA A 14 2.77 10.00 -26.49
C ALA A 14 2.84 11.50 -26.83
N ASN A 15 3.92 12.18 -26.42
CA ASN A 15 4.16 13.59 -26.73
C ASN A 15 4.35 13.84 -28.24
N LEU A 16 5.09 12.96 -28.93
CA LEU A 16 5.25 13.05 -30.38
C LEU A 16 3.93 12.82 -31.12
N LEU A 17 3.08 11.92 -30.63
CA LEU A 17 1.78 11.64 -31.24
C LEU A 17 0.85 12.85 -31.24
N LEU A 18 0.82 13.61 -30.14
CA LEU A 18 0.01 14.82 -30.06
C LEU A 18 0.55 15.96 -30.92
N LYS A 19 1.87 16.02 -31.16
CA LYS A 19 2.49 17.07 -31.97
C LYS A 19 2.39 16.79 -33.48
N ASN A 20 2.37 15.52 -33.89
CA ASN A 20 2.34 15.11 -35.29
C ASN A 20 1.29 14.02 -35.54
N GLU A 21 0.04 14.42 -35.82
CA GLU A 21 -1.06 13.48 -36.15
C GLU A 21 -0.77 12.59 -37.37
N LYS A 22 0.12 13.02 -38.28
CA LYS A 22 0.46 12.29 -39.51
C LYS A 22 1.45 11.13 -39.31
N SER A 23 2.06 11.00 -38.13
CA SER A 23 3.06 9.95 -37.84
C SER A 23 2.62 9.08 -36.67
N LEU A 24 1.48 8.39 -36.81
CA LEU A 24 1.15 7.32 -35.88
C LEU A 24 2.25 6.26 -35.88
N PRO A 25 2.63 5.70 -34.72
CA PRO A 25 3.77 4.83 -34.61
C PRO A 25 3.48 3.59 -35.44
N LYS A 26 4.41 3.22 -36.31
CA LYS A 26 4.32 1.93 -37.00
C LYS A 26 4.51 0.83 -35.94
N THR A 27 4.02 -0.36 -36.20
CA THR A 27 4.02 -1.54 -35.31
C THR A 27 5.38 -1.89 -34.67
N GLY A 28 6.50 -1.33 -35.16
CA GLY A 28 7.86 -1.54 -34.62
C GLY A 28 8.40 -0.45 -33.69
N ASP A 29 7.74 0.71 -33.57
CA ASP A 29 8.23 1.87 -32.80
C ASP A 29 7.64 1.95 -31.38
N THR A 30 7.03 0.89 -30.87
CA THR A 30 6.40 0.89 -29.55
C THR A 30 7.41 0.70 -28.43
N ALA A 31 7.07 1.17 -27.23
CA ALA A 31 7.89 0.96 -26.06
C ALA A 31 7.88 -0.51 -25.59
N GLY A 32 6.90 -1.32 -25.97
CA GLY A 32 6.81 -2.71 -25.52
C GLY A 32 5.98 -3.62 -26.40
N GLU A 33 6.15 -4.93 -26.18
CA GLU A 33 5.45 -6.02 -26.85
C GLU A 33 4.32 -6.53 -25.94
N ILE A 34 3.07 -6.32 -26.37
CA ILE A 34 1.87 -6.83 -25.69
C ILE A 34 1.29 -7.98 -26.51
N LEU A 35 1.11 -9.13 -25.87
CA LEU A 35 0.38 -10.27 -26.42
C LEU A 35 -1.12 -10.08 -26.25
N ASN A 36 -1.89 -10.68 -27.17
CA ASN A 36 -3.37 -10.59 -27.19
C ASN A 36 -3.88 -9.15 -27.28
N ASN A 37 -3.19 -8.32 -28.06
CA ASN A 37 -3.45 -6.89 -28.20
C ASN A 37 -4.40 -6.50 -29.35
N ASN A 38 -5.10 -7.48 -29.94
CA ASN A 38 -6.10 -7.26 -30.97
C ASN A 38 -7.46 -7.76 -30.47
N ALA A 39 -8.52 -6.99 -30.73
CA ALA A 39 -9.88 -7.36 -30.40
C ALA A 39 -10.88 -6.79 -31.42
N ASN A 40 -12.00 -7.48 -31.61
CA ASN A 40 -13.11 -7.01 -32.43
C ASN A 40 -14.02 -6.09 -31.63
N MET A 41 -14.58 -5.10 -32.32
CA MET A 41 -15.55 -4.19 -31.75
C MET A 41 -16.96 -4.75 -31.99
N GLU A 42 -17.77 -4.75 -30.94
CA GLU A 42 -19.10 -5.36 -30.91
C GLU A 42 -20.15 -4.33 -30.49
N ILE A 43 -21.34 -4.39 -31.08
CA ILE A 43 -22.46 -3.55 -30.68
C ILE A 43 -23.22 -4.29 -29.58
N GLN A 44 -23.24 -3.71 -28.37
CA GLN A 44 -24.07 -4.20 -27.29
C GLN A 44 -25.55 -3.91 -27.59
N GLY A 45 -26.34 -4.96 -27.77
CA GLY A 45 -27.73 -4.86 -28.22
C GLY A 45 -28.65 -4.08 -27.26
N ALA A 46 -28.36 -4.08 -25.96
CA ALA A 46 -29.22 -3.47 -24.94
C ALA A 46 -29.20 -1.93 -24.97
N ASN A 47 -28.05 -1.33 -25.26
CA ASN A 47 -27.82 0.12 -25.18
C ASN A 47 -27.30 0.73 -26.49
N LYS A 48 -27.16 -0.09 -27.55
CA LYS A 48 -26.58 0.27 -28.85
C LYS A 48 -25.17 0.88 -28.73
N GLN A 49 -24.44 0.53 -27.68
CA GLN A 49 -23.06 0.99 -27.51
C GLN A 49 -22.11 0.10 -28.30
N LEU A 50 -21.21 0.74 -29.05
CA LEU A 50 -20.13 0.08 -29.74
C LEU A 50 -18.95 -0.07 -28.76
N THR A 51 -18.59 -1.30 -28.40
CA THR A 51 -17.59 -1.61 -27.36
C THR A 51 -16.53 -2.57 -27.89
N VAL A 52 -15.30 -2.43 -27.42
CA VAL A 52 -14.24 -3.43 -27.60
C VAL A 52 -13.70 -3.81 -26.22
N SER A 53 -13.52 -5.12 -25.97
CA SER A 53 -13.00 -5.64 -24.70
C SER A 53 -11.68 -6.35 -24.96
N PHE A 54 -10.60 -5.84 -24.38
CA PHE A 54 -9.30 -6.50 -24.39
C PHE A 54 -9.16 -7.33 -23.12
N ARG A 55 -9.15 -8.66 -23.26
CA ARG A 55 -9.03 -9.62 -22.16
C ARG A 55 -7.74 -10.41 -22.31
N ASN A 56 -7.17 -10.86 -21.20
CA ASN A 56 -5.95 -11.70 -21.18
C ASN A 56 -4.75 -11.07 -21.90
N MET A 57 -4.66 -9.73 -21.91
CA MET A 57 -3.49 -9.03 -22.41
C MET A 57 -2.29 -9.31 -21.52
N GLN A 58 -1.11 -9.48 -22.13
CA GLN A 58 0.12 -9.74 -21.39
C GLN A 58 1.27 -8.90 -21.94
N LEU A 59 1.92 -8.13 -21.08
CA LEU A 59 3.14 -7.42 -21.42
C LEU A 59 4.33 -8.39 -21.35
N LYS A 60 4.95 -8.67 -22.50
CA LYS A 60 6.06 -9.64 -22.62
C LYS A 60 7.42 -8.97 -22.54
N ARG A 61 7.56 -7.79 -23.15
CA ARG A 61 8.81 -7.02 -23.18
C ARG A 61 8.52 -5.53 -23.07
N ILE A 62 9.42 -4.80 -22.42
CA ILE A 62 9.37 -3.35 -22.27
C ILE A 62 10.77 -2.77 -22.51
N LYS A 63 10.85 -1.78 -23.39
CA LYS A 63 11.99 -0.91 -23.62
C LYS A 63 11.83 0.30 -22.72
N ARG A 64 12.92 0.68 -22.07
CA ARG A 64 12.96 1.82 -21.15
C ARG A 64 13.90 2.88 -21.70
N ALA A 65 13.67 4.14 -21.31
CA ALA A 65 14.58 5.20 -21.66
C ALA A 65 15.93 5.01 -20.95
N GLU A 66 17.01 5.47 -21.57
CA GLU A 66 18.26 5.66 -20.85
C GLU A 66 18.06 6.76 -19.80
N LYS A 67 18.38 6.43 -18.56
CA LYS A 67 18.17 7.33 -17.43
C LYS A 67 19.33 8.28 -17.24
N LYS A 68 19.03 9.46 -16.70
CA LYS A 68 20.05 10.41 -16.27
C LYS A 68 19.95 10.62 -14.75
N GLY A 69 21.07 10.54 -14.04
CA GLY A 69 21.14 10.87 -12.61
C GLY A 69 20.36 9.92 -11.70
N THR A 70 19.49 10.47 -10.85
CA THR A 70 18.79 9.79 -9.74
C THR A 70 17.40 9.25 -10.08
N GLU A 71 17.02 9.23 -11.36
CA GLU A 71 15.68 8.82 -11.82
C GLU A 71 15.41 7.32 -11.60
N SER A 72 14.29 7.00 -10.93
CA SER A 72 13.89 5.63 -10.66
C SER A 72 13.15 5.03 -11.86
N VAL A 73 13.22 3.70 -11.98
CA VAL A 73 12.51 2.96 -13.05
C VAL A 73 10.99 3.16 -12.90
N MET A 74 10.60 3.46 -11.67
CA MET A 74 9.23 3.65 -11.22
C MET A 74 8.68 5.04 -11.51
N ASP A 75 9.53 5.97 -11.95
CA ASP A 75 9.12 7.29 -12.40
C ASP A 75 8.73 7.28 -13.89
N GLU A 76 9.12 6.24 -14.62
CA GLU A 76 8.80 6.09 -16.04
C GLU A 76 7.32 5.78 -16.25
N LYS A 77 6.66 6.68 -16.99
CA LYS A 77 5.24 6.58 -17.33
C LYS A 77 5.07 6.11 -18.77
N PHE A 78 4.12 5.21 -18.95
CA PHE A 78 3.70 4.66 -20.23
C PHE A 78 2.21 4.94 -20.45
N SER A 79 1.76 4.88 -21.71
CA SER A 79 0.32 4.80 -22.04
C SER A 79 0.03 3.56 -22.85
N LEU A 80 -1.18 3.05 -22.72
CA LEU A 80 -1.77 2.18 -23.73
C LEU A 80 -2.37 3.07 -24.82
N LEU A 81 -1.90 2.90 -26.05
CA LEU A 81 -2.47 3.49 -27.25
C LEU A 81 -3.47 2.51 -27.87
N PHE A 82 -4.73 2.92 -27.89
CA PHE A 82 -5.80 2.21 -28.58
C PHE A 82 -5.95 2.81 -29.97
N LYS A 83 -5.93 1.98 -31.00
CA LYS A 83 -6.07 2.41 -32.40
C LYS A 83 -7.12 1.57 -33.11
N SER A 84 -7.97 2.21 -33.88
CA SER A 84 -8.98 1.57 -34.73
C SER A 84 -9.03 2.23 -36.10
N GLN A 85 -9.42 1.45 -37.10
CA GLN A 85 -9.67 1.94 -38.45
C GLN A 85 -10.98 1.36 -38.96
N PHE A 86 -11.85 2.22 -39.49
CA PHE A 86 -13.14 1.83 -40.03
C PHE A 86 -13.53 2.71 -41.21
N ALA A 87 -14.39 2.19 -42.09
CA ALA A 87 -14.89 2.91 -43.24
C ALA A 87 -16.38 3.23 -43.08
N ILE A 88 -16.79 4.44 -43.47
CA ILE A 88 -18.18 4.90 -43.51
C ILE A 88 -18.58 5.17 -44.97
N GLY A 89 -19.87 5.03 -45.29
CA GLY A 89 -20.40 5.35 -46.62
C GLY A 89 -19.99 4.35 -47.69
N GLY A 90 -20.01 3.05 -47.37
CA GLY A 90 -19.67 2.00 -48.35
C GLY A 90 -18.20 1.95 -48.76
N GLY A 91 -17.29 2.51 -47.96
CA GLY A 91 -15.84 2.52 -48.25
C GLY A 91 -15.31 3.86 -48.76
N GLN A 92 -16.17 4.86 -48.96
CA GLN A 92 -15.76 6.17 -49.48
C GLN A 92 -14.92 6.98 -48.50
N MET A 93 -15.16 6.82 -47.19
CA MET A 93 -14.42 7.52 -46.15
C MET A 93 -13.80 6.52 -45.20
N VAL A 94 -12.47 6.55 -45.08
CA VAL A 94 -11.72 5.70 -44.14
C VAL A 94 -11.24 6.58 -42.99
N TYR A 95 -11.73 6.27 -41.79
CA TYR A 95 -11.36 6.95 -40.56
C TYR A 95 -10.35 6.11 -39.79
N GLN A 96 -9.35 6.79 -39.23
CA GLN A 96 -8.47 6.22 -38.24
C GLN A 96 -8.67 6.99 -36.95
N VAL A 97 -9.07 6.28 -35.90
CA VAL A 97 -9.28 6.85 -34.57
C VAL A 97 -8.28 6.25 -33.60
N TRP A 98 -7.91 7.03 -32.60
CA TRP A 98 -7.02 6.57 -31.55
C TRP A 98 -7.30 7.30 -30.25
N THR A 99 -6.90 6.69 -29.14
CA THR A 99 -6.94 7.31 -27.81
C THR A 99 -5.83 6.74 -26.93
N LEU A 100 -5.44 7.49 -25.90
CA LEU A 100 -4.44 7.09 -24.90
C LEU A 100 -5.13 6.76 -23.58
N SER A 101 -4.61 5.76 -22.87
CA SER A 101 -4.97 5.56 -21.46
C SER A 101 -4.40 6.66 -20.57
N LEU A 102 -4.89 6.70 -19.33
CA LEU A 102 -4.15 7.30 -18.21
C LEU A 102 -2.74 6.66 -18.09
N PRO A 103 -1.78 7.34 -17.44
CA PRO A 103 -0.44 6.81 -17.30
C PRO A 103 -0.42 5.49 -16.54
N VAL A 104 0.42 4.58 -17.02
CA VAL A 104 0.70 3.28 -16.44
C VAL A 104 2.18 3.23 -16.08
N VAL A 105 2.50 2.66 -14.93
CA VAL A 105 3.87 2.37 -14.53
C VAL A 105 4.07 0.86 -14.58
N VAL A 106 5.10 0.41 -15.30
CA VAL A 106 5.40 -1.02 -15.47
C VAL A 106 6.38 -1.47 -14.39
N ILE A 107 6.00 -2.49 -13.61
CA ILE A 107 6.86 -3.19 -12.63
C ILE A 107 7.28 -4.57 -13.12
N VAL A 108 8.42 -5.05 -12.64
CA VAL A 108 8.90 -6.42 -12.83
C VAL A 108 8.88 -7.25 -11.54
N HIS A 109 8.80 -6.59 -10.37
CA HIS A 109 8.77 -7.28 -9.08
C HIS A 109 7.85 -6.54 -8.08
N GLY A 110 7.22 -7.30 -7.17
CA GLY A 110 6.22 -6.76 -6.23
C GLY A 110 6.75 -5.72 -5.25
N ASN A 111 8.05 -5.74 -4.93
CA ASN A 111 8.68 -4.70 -4.08
C ASN A 111 8.69 -3.30 -4.73
N GLN A 112 8.47 -3.19 -6.04
CA GLN A 112 8.38 -1.93 -6.75
C GLN A 112 6.97 -1.30 -6.67
N GLU A 113 5.97 -2.08 -6.27
CA GLU A 113 4.57 -1.68 -6.18
C GLU A 113 4.37 -0.36 -5.40
N PRO A 114 4.96 -0.14 -4.21
CA PRO A 114 4.78 1.11 -3.48
C PRO A 114 5.21 2.33 -4.29
N HIS A 115 6.39 2.27 -4.91
CA HIS A 115 6.93 3.35 -5.74
C HIS A 115 6.10 3.58 -7.01
N ALA A 116 5.65 2.52 -7.68
CA ALA A 116 4.76 2.62 -8.84
C ALA A 116 3.48 3.39 -8.48
N TRP A 117 2.88 3.00 -7.35
CA TRP A 117 1.68 3.64 -6.85
C TRP A 117 1.91 5.10 -6.46
N ALA A 118 3.10 5.49 -6.00
CA ALA A 118 3.43 6.89 -5.73
C ALA A 118 3.25 7.71 -7.01
N THR A 119 3.87 7.25 -8.11
CA THR A 119 3.89 7.94 -9.40
C THR A 119 2.49 8.05 -9.98
N VAL A 120 1.73 6.94 -9.99
CA VAL A 120 0.34 6.94 -10.47
C VAL A 120 -0.56 7.82 -9.60
N THR A 121 -0.38 7.81 -8.27
CA THR A 121 -1.17 8.64 -7.36
C THR A 121 -0.92 10.12 -7.60
N TRP A 122 0.35 10.51 -7.68
CA TRP A 122 0.73 11.91 -7.89
C TRP A 122 0.23 12.43 -9.24
N ASP A 123 0.36 11.62 -10.28
CA ASP A 123 -0.08 11.98 -11.62
C ASP A 123 -1.61 12.14 -11.73
N ASN A 124 -2.35 11.16 -11.24
CA ASN A 124 -3.81 11.19 -11.28
C ASN A 124 -4.40 12.32 -10.42
N ALA A 125 -3.74 12.66 -9.32
CA ALA A 125 -4.26 13.66 -8.38
C ALA A 125 -3.93 15.10 -8.78
N PHE A 126 -2.78 15.34 -9.42
CA PHE A 126 -2.22 16.70 -9.55
C PHE A 126 -1.92 17.13 -10.99
N SER A 127 -2.38 16.36 -11.98
CA SER A 127 -2.27 16.75 -13.38
C SER A 127 -3.18 17.94 -13.73
N GLU A 128 -2.65 18.85 -14.55
CA GLU A 128 -3.44 19.97 -15.09
C GLU A 128 -4.26 19.53 -16.31
N SER A 129 -5.40 20.19 -16.53
CA SER A 129 -6.18 20.01 -17.76
C SER A 129 -5.38 20.51 -18.96
N ASN A 130 -5.40 19.75 -20.06
CA ASN A 130 -4.66 20.04 -21.30
C ASN A 130 -3.13 20.10 -21.17
N ARG A 131 -2.55 19.46 -20.15
CA ARG A 131 -1.09 19.31 -20.03
C ARG A 131 -0.47 18.56 -21.21
N THR A 132 0.83 18.79 -21.42
CA THR A 132 1.67 17.83 -22.15
C THR A 132 1.54 16.46 -21.46
N PRO A 133 1.34 15.35 -22.19
CA PRO A 133 1.18 14.02 -21.62
C PRO A 133 2.13 13.76 -20.46
N PHE A 134 1.54 13.36 -19.34
CA PHE A 134 2.23 12.90 -18.12
C PHE A 134 3.08 13.94 -17.37
N GLN A 135 3.06 15.21 -17.80
CA GLN A 135 3.66 16.31 -17.07
C GLN A 135 2.92 16.55 -15.73
N VAL A 136 3.65 16.58 -14.62
CA VAL A 136 3.09 16.79 -13.28
C VAL A 136 3.83 17.91 -12.56
N PRO A 137 3.18 18.61 -11.62
CA PRO A 137 3.88 19.58 -10.79
C PRO A 137 4.87 18.90 -9.85
N ASP A 138 6.04 19.52 -9.67
CA ASP A 138 7.07 19.06 -8.72
C ASP A 138 6.70 19.34 -7.27
N LYS A 139 5.83 20.34 -7.04
CA LYS A 139 5.35 20.76 -5.72
C LYS A 139 3.85 21.00 -5.74
N VAL A 140 3.16 20.55 -4.70
CA VAL A 140 1.70 20.65 -4.58
C VAL A 140 1.33 21.17 -3.19
N PRO A 141 0.37 22.12 -3.07
CA PRO A 141 -0.11 22.58 -1.77
C PRO A 141 -0.60 21.44 -0.88
N TRP A 142 -0.28 21.49 0.41
CA TRP A 142 -0.70 20.48 1.39
C TRP A 142 -2.21 20.24 1.38
N SER A 143 -3.03 21.28 1.16
CA SER A 143 -4.50 21.17 1.03
C SER A 143 -4.94 20.14 -0.02
N LYS A 144 -4.29 20.11 -1.19
CA LYS A 144 -4.57 19.10 -2.22
C LYS A 144 -4.00 17.74 -1.84
N VAL A 145 -2.81 17.69 -1.24
CA VAL A 145 -2.16 16.43 -0.83
C VAL A 145 -2.98 15.70 0.24
N ARG A 146 -3.47 16.42 1.26
CA ARG A 146 -4.30 15.84 2.34
C ARG A 146 -5.61 15.26 1.82
N GLU A 147 -6.25 15.93 0.86
CA GLU A 147 -7.47 15.45 0.22
C GLU A 147 -7.19 14.15 -0.55
N THR A 148 -6.14 14.13 -1.36
CA THR A 148 -5.71 12.94 -2.10
C THR A 148 -5.38 11.77 -1.18
N LEU A 149 -4.64 12.01 -0.09
CA LEU A 149 -4.32 10.97 0.89
C LEU A 149 -5.58 10.40 1.53
N SER A 150 -6.52 11.26 1.95
CA SER A 150 -7.78 10.83 2.58
C SER A 150 -8.69 10.07 1.61
N GLN A 151 -8.84 10.55 0.38
CA GLN A 151 -9.61 9.88 -0.67
C GLN A 151 -9.02 8.51 -0.99
N LYS A 152 -7.70 8.43 -1.14
CA LYS A 152 -7.03 7.16 -1.46
C LYS A 152 -7.09 6.17 -0.30
N PHE A 153 -6.94 6.64 0.93
CA PHE A 153 -7.11 5.81 2.11
C PHE A 153 -8.55 5.28 2.20
N LYS A 154 -9.55 6.16 2.10
CA LYS A 154 -10.97 5.77 2.10
C LYS A 154 -11.31 4.75 1.01
N ALA A 155 -10.81 4.94 -0.21
CA ALA A 155 -11.05 4.01 -1.30
C ALA A 155 -10.45 2.62 -1.02
N ALA A 156 -9.34 2.54 -0.29
CA ALA A 156 -8.69 1.28 0.06
C ALA A 156 -9.26 0.61 1.32
N THR A 157 -9.69 1.40 2.30
CA THR A 157 -10.00 0.92 3.66
C THR A 157 -11.45 1.19 4.10
N GLY A 158 -12.26 1.84 3.26
CA GLY A 158 -13.68 2.13 3.49
C GLY A 158 -13.98 3.38 4.32
N ARG A 159 -13.04 3.82 5.17
CA ARG A 159 -13.21 5.04 6.00
C ARG A 159 -12.09 6.05 5.74
N ALA A 160 -12.47 7.32 5.61
CA ALA A 160 -11.54 8.45 5.44
C ALA A 160 -10.66 8.70 6.67
N LEU A 161 -9.59 9.46 6.46
CA LEU A 161 -8.74 9.97 7.53
C LEU A 161 -9.46 11.11 8.26
N SER A 162 -9.39 11.12 9.60
CA SER A 162 -9.88 12.24 10.41
C SER A 162 -8.96 13.46 10.29
N GLU A 163 -9.42 14.62 10.78
CA GLU A 163 -8.59 15.83 10.85
C GLU A 163 -7.32 15.62 11.68
N ASP A 164 -7.42 14.93 12.83
CA ASP A 164 -6.26 14.60 13.67
C ASP A 164 -5.26 13.70 12.93
N ASN A 165 -5.76 12.73 12.15
CA ASN A 165 -4.89 11.89 11.33
C ASN A 165 -4.17 12.72 10.26
N LEU A 166 -4.87 13.65 9.62
CA LEU A 166 -4.29 14.52 8.61
C LEU A 166 -3.26 15.48 9.23
N HIS A 167 -3.50 16.00 10.43
CA HIS A 167 -2.50 16.79 11.16
C HIS A 167 -1.24 15.99 11.48
N PHE A 168 -1.39 14.76 11.95
CA PHE A 168 -0.25 13.87 12.17
C PHE A 168 0.55 13.63 10.87
N LEU A 169 -0.14 13.38 9.76
CA LEU A 169 0.51 13.14 8.47
C LEU A 169 1.23 14.38 7.96
N ALA A 170 0.65 15.57 8.14
CA ALA A 170 1.30 16.83 7.82
C ALA A 170 2.60 16.98 8.61
N ASP A 171 2.53 16.83 9.92
CA ASP A 171 3.68 16.96 10.80
C ASP A 171 4.80 15.96 10.45
N LYS A 172 4.44 14.71 10.15
CA LYS A 172 5.40 13.70 9.69
C LYS A 172 6.03 14.07 8.35
N LEU A 173 5.24 14.49 7.37
CA LEU A 173 5.68 14.82 6.02
C LEU A 173 6.58 16.07 6.00
N PHE A 174 6.24 17.08 6.81
CA PHE A 174 7.03 18.31 6.99
C PHE A 174 8.11 18.20 8.08
N ARG A 175 8.33 16.99 8.63
CA ARG A 175 9.40 16.69 9.59
C ARG A 175 9.36 17.60 10.83
N GLY A 176 8.17 17.85 11.37
CA GLY A 176 7.96 18.71 12.54
C GLY A 176 7.73 20.19 12.23
N ASN A 177 7.94 20.63 10.98
CA ASN A 177 7.89 22.06 10.60
C ASN A 177 6.55 22.47 9.97
N PHE A 178 5.48 21.71 10.24
CA PHE A 178 4.17 22.02 9.68
C PHE A 178 3.54 23.23 10.39
N MET A 179 3.11 24.21 9.60
CA MET A 179 2.42 25.40 10.10
C MET A 179 1.01 25.45 9.50
N GLN A 180 -0.03 25.22 10.33
CA GLN A 180 -1.43 25.11 9.88
C GLN A 180 -1.94 26.32 9.09
N SER A 181 -1.42 27.53 9.34
CA SER A 181 -1.82 28.76 8.67
C SER A 181 -1.16 28.99 7.29
N THR A 182 -0.28 28.09 6.85
CA THR A 182 0.54 28.32 5.65
C THR A 182 0.06 27.51 4.45
N THR A 183 0.21 28.08 3.26
CA THR A 183 0.04 27.38 1.97
C THR A 183 1.25 26.49 1.65
N GLN A 184 1.81 25.83 2.68
CA GLN A 184 2.98 24.97 2.54
C GLN A 184 2.76 23.93 1.46
N ALA A 185 3.74 23.83 0.56
CA ALA A 185 3.71 22.87 -0.55
C ALA A 185 4.65 21.70 -0.25
N VAL A 186 4.21 20.51 -0.63
CA VAL A 186 4.97 19.26 -0.55
C VAL A 186 5.62 19.03 -1.90
N SER A 187 6.92 18.75 -1.93
CA SER A 187 7.61 18.32 -3.15
C SER A 187 7.41 16.83 -3.42
N TRP A 188 7.51 16.43 -4.69
CA TRP A 188 7.60 15.02 -5.08
C TRP A 188 8.74 14.30 -4.33
N GLY A 189 9.86 15.00 -4.13
CA GLY A 189 10.99 14.53 -3.33
C GLY A 189 10.59 14.15 -1.90
N GLN A 190 10.00 15.10 -1.17
CA GLN A 190 9.52 14.89 0.21
C GLN A 190 8.45 13.80 0.30
N PHE A 191 7.60 13.67 -0.72
CA PHE A 191 6.52 12.71 -0.74
C PHE A 191 7.03 11.27 -0.85
N CYS A 192 7.97 10.97 -1.75
CA CYS A 192 8.34 9.59 -2.05
C CYS A 192 9.80 9.33 -2.51
N LYS A 193 10.72 10.29 -2.40
CA LYS A 193 12.14 10.09 -2.74
C LYS A 193 13.07 10.24 -1.56
N GLU A 194 12.77 11.21 -0.69
CA GLU A 194 13.58 11.52 0.47
C GLU A 194 13.17 10.61 1.62
N PRO A 195 14.11 9.85 2.22
CA PRO A 195 13.82 9.09 3.43
C PRO A 195 13.37 10.00 4.56
N LEU A 196 12.48 9.50 5.41
CA LEU A 196 12.13 10.18 6.65
C LEU A 196 13.36 10.26 7.58
N PRO A 197 13.44 11.28 8.46
CA PRO A 197 14.54 11.38 9.42
C PRO A 197 14.73 10.09 10.22
N GLU A 198 15.97 9.62 10.31
CA GLU A 198 16.35 8.39 11.03
C GLU A 198 15.68 7.10 10.49
N ARG A 199 15.13 7.14 9.27
CA ARG A 199 14.52 5.99 8.60
C ARG A 199 15.22 5.71 7.27
N THR A 200 15.09 4.47 6.82
CA THR A 200 15.55 4.01 5.50
C THR A 200 14.46 4.06 4.43
N PHE A 201 13.26 4.49 4.80
CA PHE A 201 12.08 4.55 3.93
C PHE A 201 11.51 5.97 3.88
N THR A 202 10.80 6.25 2.78
CA THR A 202 10.14 7.53 2.48
C THR A 202 8.78 7.63 3.16
N PHE A 203 8.19 8.83 3.15
CA PHE A 203 6.82 9.03 3.66
C PHE A 203 5.81 8.13 2.94
N TRP A 204 5.86 8.09 1.61
CA TRP A 204 4.91 7.32 0.83
C TRP A 204 5.01 5.82 1.06
N GLU A 205 6.22 5.25 1.15
CA GLU A 205 6.38 3.82 1.44
C GLU A 205 5.74 3.44 2.77
N TRP A 206 5.95 4.26 3.80
CA TRP A 206 5.34 4.09 5.11
C TRP A 206 3.82 4.20 5.07
N PHE A 207 3.29 5.26 4.44
CA PHE A 207 1.84 5.47 4.31
C PHE A 207 1.18 4.34 3.50
N TYR A 208 1.81 3.92 2.40
CA TYR A 208 1.35 2.82 1.55
C TYR A 208 1.32 1.50 2.32
N ALA A 209 2.37 1.20 3.10
CA ALA A 209 2.42 -0.03 3.90
C ALA A 209 1.31 -0.08 4.96
N ILE A 210 1.01 1.05 5.61
CA ILE A 210 -0.13 1.16 6.54
C ILE A 210 -1.46 0.98 5.83
N MET A 211 -1.66 1.64 4.69
CA MET A 211 -2.88 1.51 3.89
C MET A 211 -3.09 0.07 3.43
N LYS A 212 -2.01 -0.62 3.02
CA LYS A 212 -2.03 -2.03 2.62
C LYS A 212 -2.39 -2.95 3.79
N LEU A 213 -1.70 -2.80 4.94
CA LEU A 213 -2.01 -3.53 6.18
C LEU A 213 -3.48 -3.35 6.56
N THR A 214 -3.96 -2.11 6.50
CA THR A 214 -5.33 -1.78 6.89
C THR A 214 -6.33 -2.43 5.94
N LYS A 215 -6.12 -2.32 4.63
CA LYS A 215 -6.97 -2.94 3.62
C LYS A 215 -7.04 -4.45 3.76
N GLU A 216 -5.91 -5.11 4.02
CA GLU A 216 -5.80 -6.58 4.00
C GLU A 216 -6.23 -7.23 5.32
N HIS A 217 -5.95 -6.58 6.46
CA HIS A 217 -6.11 -7.22 7.78
C HIS A 217 -6.96 -6.44 8.77
N LEU A 218 -7.10 -5.11 8.62
CA LEU A 218 -7.68 -4.25 9.67
C LEU A 218 -8.91 -3.45 9.20
N ARG A 219 -9.47 -3.80 8.03
CA ARG A 219 -10.51 -2.99 7.38
C ARG A 219 -11.74 -2.82 8.26
N GLY A 220 -12.24 -3.92 8.84
CA GLY A 220 -13.40 -3.88 9.74
C GLY A 220 -13.17 -2.98 10.95
N PRO A 221 -12.17 -3.27 11.82
CA PRO A 221 -11.86 -2.41 12.96
C PRO A 221 -11.58 -0.94 12.59
N TRP A 222 -11.00 -0.69 11.42
CA TRP A 222 -10.82 0.67 10.91
C TRP A 222 -12.17 1.33 10.57
N GLU A 223 -13.04 0.68 9.79
CA GLU A 223 -14.35 1.23 9.43
C GLU A 223 -15.20 1.56 10.67
N ASP A 224 -15.11 0.72 11.71
CA ASP A 224 -15.92 0.85 12.92
C ASP A 224 -15.56 2.00 13.87
N GLY A 225 -14.35 2.57 13.78
CA GLY A 225 -13.90 3.50 14.84
C GLY A 225 -12.78 2.97 15.71
N ALA A 226 -12.51 1.66 15.70
CA ALA A 226 -11.72 1.03 16.75
C ALA A 226 -10.23 1.35 16.72
N ILE A 227 -9.73 1.79 15.55
CA ILE A 227 -8.33 2.16 15.36
C ILE A 227 -8.19 3.68 15.30
N MET A 228 -7.45 4.24 16.26
CA MET A 228 -7.04 5.65 16.27
C MET A 228 -6.02 5.93 15.16
N GLY A 229 -5.08 4.99 14.95
CA GLY A 229 -4.21 4.94 13.78
C GLY A 229 -3.06 5.95 13.84
N PHE A 230 -3.28 7.15 13.33
CA PHE A 230 -2.22 8.14 13.11
C PHE A 230 -2.04 9.06 14.33
N ILE A 231 -1.23 8.61 15.29
CA ILE A 231 -0.90 9.34 16.53
C ILE A 231 0.53 9.02 16.97
N LYS A 232 1.27 10.04 17.45
CA LYS A 232 2.64 9.88 17.97
C LYS A 232 2.63 9.09 19.27
N LYS A 233 3.70 8.33 19.53
CA LYS A 233 3.90 7.59 20.78
C LYS A 233 3.67 8.46 22.02
N GLY A 234 4.36 9.61 22.12
CA GLY A 234 4.23 10.48 23.30
C GLY A 234 2.81 11.01 23.52
N ARG A 235 2.09 11.36 22.45
CA ARG A 235 0.69 11.80 22.58
C ARG A 235 -0.24 10.66 23.01
N ALA A 236 -0.03 9.44 22.51
CA ALA A 236 -0.77 8.28 22.96
C ALA A 236 -0.54 8.00 24.46
N GLU A 237 0.71 8.15 24.93
CA GLU A 237 1.07 8.00 26.34
C GLU A 237 0.38 9.04 27.22
N GLU A 238 0.39 10.32 26.82
CA GLU A 238 -0.32 11.39 27.52
C GLU A 238 -1.83 11.12 27.66
N LEU A 239 -2.48 10.65 26.59
CA LEU A 239 -3.92 10.33 26.62
C LEU A 239 -4.21 9.20 27.62
N LEU A 240 -3.41 8.13 27.58
CA LEU A 240 -3.61 6.95 28.42
C LEU A 240 -3.26 7.18 29.89
N GLN A 241 -2.29 8.06 30.19
CA GLN A 241 -1.84 8.32 31.56
C GLN A 241 -2.97 8.80 32.49
N SER A 242 -3.96 9.50 31.93
CA SER A 242 -5.13 10.01 32.64
C SER A 242 -6.31 9.04 32.70
N CYS A 243 -6.22 7.89 32.02
CA CYS A 243 -7.30 6.92 31.89
C CYS A 243 -7.29 5.87 33.03
N PRO A 244 -8.41 5.15 33.24
CA PRO A 244 -8.45 3.97 34.10
C PRO A 244 -7.49 2.87 33.61
N VAL A 245 -6.94 2.09 34.55
CA VAL A 245 -6.10 0.91 34.25
C VAL A 245 -6.81 -0.03 33.27
N GLY A 246 -6.04 -0.55 32.31
CA GLY A 246 -6.53 -1.42 31.24
C GLY A 246 -7.18 -0.69 30.07
N THR A 247 -7.21 0.65 30.08
CA THR A 247 -7.56 1.43 28.89
C THR A 247 -6.47 1.29 27.84
N PHE A 248 -6.83 1.04 26.59
CA PHE A 248 -5.88 0.87 25.49
C PHE A 248 -6.30 1.59 24.22
N LEU A 249 -5.34 1.82 23.33
CA LEU A 249 -5.58 2.33 21.99
C LEU A 249 -4.67 1.67 20.96
N LEU A 250 -5.10 1.72 19.71
CA LEU A 250 -4.40 1.15 18.55
C LEU A 250 -3.82 2.26 17.70
N ARG A 251 -2.50 2.23 17.47
CA ARG A 251 -1.79 3.21 16.64
C ARG A 251 -0.85 2.54 15.66
N PHE A 252 -0.68 3.15 14.49
CA PHE A 252 0.32 2.70 13.53
C PHE A 252 1.73 3.01 14.01
N SER A 253 2.67 2.14 13.66
CA SER A 253 4.08 2.29 14.00
C SER A 253 4.72 3.38 13.14
N ASP A 254 5.51 4.23 13.79
CA ASP A 254 6.35 5.23 13.12
C ASP A 254 7.64 4.63 12.57
N SER A 255 8.06 3.50 13.14
CA SER A 255 9.37 2.89 12.90
C SER A 255 9.34 1.67 12.01
N GLU A 256 8.19 1.04 11.89
CA GLU A 256 8.02 -0.23 11.20
C GLU A 256 6.99 -0.09 10.09
N LEU A 257 7.40 -0.42 8.86
CA LEU A 257 6.53 -0.36 7.69
C LEU A 257 5.35 -1.32 7.85
N GLY A 258 4.14 -0.78 7.78
CA GLY A 258 2.93 -1.60 7.93
C GLY A 258 2.84 -2.28 9.29
N GLY A 259 3.33 -1.63 10.34
CA GLY A 259 3.16 -2.07 11.72
C GLY A 259 2.01 -1.36 12.43
N ILE A 260 1.29 -2.07 13.30
CA ILE A 260 0.32 -1.52 14.26
C ILE A 260 0.67 -1.99 15.67
N THR A 261 0.63 -1.09 16.65
CA THR A 261 0.94 -1.39 18.05
C THR A 261 -0.25 -1.09 18.95
N ILE A 262 -0.32 -1.82 20.06
CA ILE A 262 -1.27 -1.61 21.14
C ILE A 262 -0.55 -0.89 22.26
N ALA A 263 -1.06 0.27 22.65
CA ALA A 263 -0.61 1.00 23.83
C ALA A 263 -1.69 0.92 24.91
N TRP A 264 -1.32 0.68 26.16
CA TRP A 264 -2.27 0.59 27.27
C TRP A 264 -1.67 1.05 28.59
N ILE A 265 -2.53 1.46 29.52
CA ILE A 265 -2.13 1.81 30.89
C ILE A 265 -2.17 0.55 31.78
N SER A 266 -1.01 0.16 32.32
CA SER A 266 -0.85 -1.03 33.16
C SER A 266 -1.38 -0.84 34.59
N GLU A 267 -1.42 -1.92 35.36
CA GLU A 267 -1.71 -1.88 36.80
C GLU A 267 -0.70 -1.02 37.58
N THR A 268 0.56 -0.96 37.12
CA THR A 268 1.62 -0.11 37.69
C THR A 268 1.47 1.37 37.33
N ARG A 269 0.40 1.76 36.62
CA ARG A 269 0.15 3.12 36.12
C ARG A 269 1.23 3.62 35.14
N GLU A 270 1.85 2.70 34.44
CA GLU A 270 2.79 2.98 33.36
C GLU A 270 2.16 2.67 32.00
N VAL A 271 2.42 3.50 31.00
CA VAL A 271 1.94 3.21 29.64
C VAL A 271 2.91 2.25 28.97
N LEU A 272 2.42 1.06 28.64
CA LEU A 272 3.16 0.04 27.92
C LEU A 272 2.78 0.08 26.44
N ASN A 273 3.72 -0.27 25.57
CA ASN A 273 3.51 -0.38 24.12
C ASN A 273 3.99 -1.76 23.66
N LEU A 274 3.12 -2.54 23.03
CA LEU A 274 3.55 -3.80 22.42
C LEU A 274 4.47 -3.55 21.24
N GLN A 275 5.35 -4.51 20.95
CA GLN A 275 6.04 -4.55 19.67
C GLN A 275 5.00 -4.52 18.54
N PRO A 276 5.22 -3.73 17.47
CA PRO A 276 4.24 -3.64 16.39
C PRO A 276 4.00 -4.99 15.70
N PHE A 277 2.74 -5.25 15.37
CA PHE A 277 2.31 -6.37 14.55
C PHE A 277 2.25 -5.96 13.08
N THR A 278 2.72 -6.85 12.22
CA THR A 278 2.75 -6.69 10.77
C THR A 278 1.76 -7.65 10.09
N ALA A 279 1.64 -7.57 8.77
CA ALA A 279 0.85 -8.52 7.98
C ALA A 279 1.21 -9.98 8.26
N LYS A 280 2.50 -10.28 8.51
CA LYS A 280 2.96 -11.64 8.85
C LYS A 280 2.34 -12.16 10.15
N ASP A 281 2.18 -11.27 11.12
CA ASP A 281 1.59 -11.58 12.42
C ASP A 281 0.10 -11.86 12.33
N PHE A 282 -0.59 -11.16 11.43
CA PHE A 282 -2.04 -11.32 11.20
C PHE A 282 -2.40 -12.53 10.35
N VAL A 283 -1.47 -13.04 9.55
CA VAL A 283 -1.61 -14.37 8.92
C VAL A 283 -1.65 -15.47 9.98
N MET A 284 -0.89 -15.32 11.08
CA MET A 284 -0.87 -16.30 12.17
C MET A 284 -2.07 -16.18 13.11
N ARG A 285 -2.43 -14.95 13.49
CA ARG A 285 -3.54 -14.67 14.42
C ARG A 285 -4.07 -13.26 14.24
N SER A 286 -5.40 -13.13 14.14
CA SER A 286 -6.07 -11.85 13.89
C SER A 286 -5.83 -10.82 15.00
N LEU A 287 -6.00 -9.53 14.69
CA LEU A 287 -5.90 -8.47 15.70
C LEU A 287 -6.89 -8.67 16.85
N ALA A 288 -8.14 -9.03 16.52
CA ALA A 288 -9.19 -9.22 17.52
C ALA A 288 -8.83 -10.34 18.49
N ASP A 289 -8.43 -11.51 17.98
CA ASP A 289 -8.03 -12.63 18.82
C ASP A 289 -6.86 -12.27 19.75
N ARG A 290 -5.87 -11.50 19.26
CA ARG A 290 -4.75 -11.01 20.07
C ARG A 290 -5.20 -10.05 21.18
N ILE A 291 -6.17 -9.17 20.91
CA ILE A 291 -6.75 -8.25 21.91
C ILE A 291 -7.49 -9.03 23.01
N TYR A 292 -8.11 -10.16 22.66
CA TYR A 292 -8.77 -11.04 23.63
C TYR A 292 -7.81 -11.87 24.47
N ASP A 293 -6.68 -12.30 23.90
CA ASP A 293 -5.67 -13.06 24.64
C ASP A 293 -5.01 -12.23 25.76
N ILE A 294 -4.93 -10.91 25.59
CA ILE A 294 -4.28 -9.99 26.53
C ILE A 294 -5.32 -9.48 27.52
N HIS A 295 -5.35 -10.08 28.71
CA HIS A 295 -6.34 -9.78 29.74
C HIS A 295 -6.19 -8.38 30.33
N GLU A 296 -5.02 -7.76 30.24
CA GLU A 296 -4.84 -6.36 30.69
C GLU A 296 -5.58 -5.35 29.80
N LEU A 297 -5.99 -5.72 28.58
CA LEU A 297 -6.76 -4.85 27.69
C LEU A 297 -8.24 -4.98 28.02
N ILE A 298 -8.85 -3.91 28.53
CA ILE A 298 -10.24 -3.92 29.01
C ILE A 298 -11.08 -2.96 28.18
N THR A 299 -10.69 -1.69 28.18
CA THR A 299 -11.49 -0.60 27.60
C THR A 299 -10.73 0.01 26.43
N LEU A 300 -11.34 0.04 25.26
CA LEU A 300 -10.83 0.81 24.14
C LEU A 300 -11.07 2.31 24.42
N TYR A 301 -10.02 3.11 24.28
CA TYR A 301 -10.09 4.57 24.42
C TYR A 301 -11.17 5.16 23.49
N PRO A 302 -11.99 6.13 23.97
CA PRO A 302 -11.89 6.74 25.30
C PRO A 302 -12.53 5.92 26.45
N ASP A 303 -13.62 5.22 26.20
CA ASP A 303 -14.46 4.65 27.26
C ASP A 303 -15.35 3.48 26.82
N SER A 304 -14.96 2.75 25.77
CA SER A 304 -15.77 1.67 25.19
C SER A 304 -15.26 0.28 25.54
N ALA A 305 -16.14 -0.66 25.88
CA ALA A 305 -15.74 -2.05 26.12
C ALA A 305 -15.16 -2.68 24.83
N LYS A 306 -14.09 -3.47 24.94
CA LYS A 306 -13.44 -4.06 23.76
C LYS A 306 -14.37 -4.99 22.98
N GLU A 307 -15.31 -5.64 23.65
CA GLU A 307 -16.27 -6.57 23.07
C GLU A 307 -17.10 -5.91 21.97
N PHE A 308 -17.53 -4.67 22.21
CA PHE A 308 -18.34 -3.91 21.26
C PHE A 308 -17.67 -3.77 19.88
N TYR A 309 -16.34 -3.65 19.85
CA TYR A 309 -15.57 -3.45 18.63
C TYR A 309 -14.98 -4.74 18.06
N PHE A 310 -14.52 -5.67 18.91
CA PHE A 310 -13.66 -6.76 18.47
C PHE A 310 -14.33 -8.14 18.47
N GLU A 311 -15.42 -8.35 19.21
CA GLU A 311 -16.06 -9.67 19.32
C GLU A 311 -16.43 -10.26 17.96
N LYS A 312 -17.03 -9.43 17.09
CA LYS A 312 -17.44 -9.83 15.73
C LYS A 312 -16.29 -10.17 14.78
N TYR A 313 -15.05 -9.85 15.15
CA TYR A 313 -13.85 -10.13 14.37
C TYR A 313 -13.02 -11.29 14.92
N CYS A 314 -13.42 -11.86 16.06
CA CYS A 314 -12.77 -13.05 16.61
C CYS A 314 -13.01 -14.26 15.73
N THR A 315 -12.01 -15.14 15.66
CA THR A 315 -12.16 -16.42 14.98
C THR A 315 -13.09 -17.29 15.81
N SER A 316 -14.27 -17.64 15.27
CA SER A 316 -15.20 -18.53 15.98
C SER A 316 -14.51 -19.86 16.28
N LEU A 317 -14.51 -20.23 17.57
CA LEU A 317 -13.97 -21.50 18.07
C LEU A 317 -14.78 -22.71 17.58
N GLU A 318 -15.97 -22.49 17.02
CA GLU A 318 -16.94 -23.55 16.70
C GLU A 318 -16.63 -24.33 15.43
N SER A 319 -15.68 -23.88 14.58
CA SER A 319 -15.48 -24.48 13.25
C SER A 319 -14.44 -25.59 13.16
N THR A 320 -14.02 -26.21 14.27
CA THR A 320 -13.26 -27.47 14.18
C THR A 320 -13.92 -28.52 15.07
N PRO A 321 -14.63 -29.50 14.50
CA PRO A 321 -15.03 -30.67 15.26
C PRO A 321 -13.77 -31.24 15.89
N SER A 322 -13.76 -31.43 17.20
CA SER A 322 -12.82 -32.32 17.87
C SER A 322 -12.69 -33.56 16.99
N GLY A 323 -11.51 -33.73 16.38
CA GLY A 323 -11.34 -34.70 15.31
C GLY A 323 -11.81 -36.06 15.83
N ARG A 324 -12.61 -36.77 15.02
CA ARG A 324 -13.14 -38.13 15.30
C ARG A 324 -12.09 -39.17 15.72
N ASN A 325 -10.81 -38.79 15.78
CA ASN A 325 -9.63 -39.64 16.03
C ASN A 325 -8.82 -39.22 17.28
N GLY A 326 -9.37 -38.43 18.20
CA GLY A 326 -8.72 -38.12 19.50
C GLY A 326 -7.58 -37.09 19.47
N TYR A 327 -7.34 -36.43 18.32
CA TYR A 327 -6.36 -35.35 18.22
C TYR A 327 -6.96 -34.01 18.66
N VAL A 328 -6.30 -33.36 19.62
CA VAL A 328 -6.60 -32.00 20.08
C VAL A 328 -5.75 -31.02 19.29
N ARG A 329 -6.37 -30.01 18.67
CA ARG A 329 -5.65 -28.99 17.91
C ARG A 329 -5.01 -27.97 18.86
N PRO A 330 -3.70 -27.70 18.76
CA PRO A 330 -3.07 -26.67 19.57
C PRO A 330 -3.53 -25.27 19.12
N MET A 331 -3.66 -24.35 20.09
CA MET A 331 -4.03 -22.95 19.86
C MET A 331 -2.88 -22.04 20.27
N LEU A 332 -2.51 -21.11 19.38
CA LEU A 332 -1.55 -20.06 19.68
C LEU A 332 -2.26 -18.91 20.40
N VAL A 333 -1.67 -18.42 21.49
CA VAL A 333 -2.17 -17.28 22.26
C VAL A 333 -1.08 -16.22 22.41
N THR A 334 -1.47 -14.96 22.48
CA THR A 334 -0.57 -13.83 22.74
C THR A 334 -0.56 -13.53 24.23
N THR A 335 0.62 -13.53 24.85
CA THR A 335 0.76 -13.21 26.27
C THR A 335 1.79 -12.10 26.48
N VAL A 336 1.58 -11.28 27.51
CA VAL A 336 2.55 -10.29 27.97
C VAL A 336 3.35 -10.91 29.13
N PRO A 337 4.69 -10.86 29.12
CA PRO A 337 5.49 -11.34 30.24
C PRO A 337 5.14 -10.59 31.53
N LYS A 338 4.84 -11.31 32.61
CA LYS A 338 4.39 -10.73 33.90
C LYS A 338 5.53 -10.22 34.79
N ASP A 339 6.78 -10.60 34.50
CA ASP A 339 7.95 -10.18 35.25
C ASP A 339 8.98 -9.55 34.31
N GLY A 340 9.61 -8.47 34.78
CA GLY A 340 10.46 -7.57 33.99
C GLY A 340 11.47 -8.29 33.09
N PHE A 341 11.71 -7.70 31.92
CA PHE A 341 12.75 -7.99 30.92
C PHE A 341 13.92 -8.86 31.38
N ASN A 342 13.69 -10.16 31.53
CA ASN A 342 14.73 -11.17 31.70
C ASN A 342 14.58 -12.17 30.55
N THR A 343 14.85 -11.71 29.33
CA THR A 343 15.35 -12.62 28.31
C THR A 343 16.68 -13.15 28.80
N PRO A 344 16.92 -14.48 28.83
CA PRO A 344 18.27 -14.99 28.99
C PRO A 344 19.08 -14.40 27.83
N GLN A 345 20.08 -13.57 28.13
CA GLN A 345 21.14 -13.31 27.18
C GLN A 345 21.66 -14.69 26.78
N HIS A 346 21.42 -15.08 25.54
CA HIS A 346 22.05 -16.25 24.97
C HIS A 346 23.55 -15.91 24.94
N ASN A 347 24.27 -16.33 25.99
CA ASN A 347 25.72 -16.26 26.02
C ASN A 347 26.21 -16.95 24.75
N SER A 348 26.68 -16.16 23.80
CA SER A 348 27.37 -16.63 22.62
C SER A 348 28.76 -17.11 23.05
N SER A 349 28.78 -18.30 23.64
CA SER A 349 29.97 -19.10 23.83
C SER A 349 29.71 -20.49 23.24
N PHE A 350 29.38 -20.51 21.95
CA PHE A 350 29.66 -21.70 21.15
C PHE A 350 31.14 -21.67 20.81
N ALA A 351 31.94 -22.34 21.64
CA ALA A 351 33.25 -22.79 21.25
C ALA A 351 33.07 -23.67 20.00
N THR A 352 33.73 -23.27 18.91
CA THR A 352 33.88 -24.07 17.69
C THR A 352 34.40 -25.47 18.04
N PRO A 353 33.76 -26.56 17.59
CA PRO A 353 34.32 -27.88 17.77
C PRO A 353 35.56 -28.03 16.89
N ASP A 354 36.66 -28.40 17.53
CA ASP A 354 37.96 -28.68 16.95
C ASP A 354 37.86 -29.75 15.83
N LEU A 355 38.36 -29.44 14.64
CA LEU A 355 38.22 -30.25 13.42
C LEU A 355 39.17 -31.46 13.32
N ASN A 356 39.85 -31.84 14.40
CA ASN A 356 40.84 -32.92 14.41
C ASN A 356 40.55 -33.97 15.48
N ARG A 357 39.47 -34.75 15.30
CA ARG A 357 39.31 -35.99 16.07
C ARG A 357 38.99 -37.16 15.16
N ASP A 358 40.03 -37.94 14.90
CA ASP A 358 40.04 -39.22 14.19
C ASP A 358 38.95 -40.15 14.73
N THR A 359 38.09 -40.62 13.81
CA THR A 359 37.17 -41.74 14.04
C THR A 359 37.90 -43.06 13.79
N PRO A 360 37.91 -44.03 14.71
CA PRO A 360 38.43 -45.36 14.44
C PRO A 360 37.42 -46.19 13.63
N SER A 361 37.93 -46.85 12.59
CA SER A 361 37.20 -47.80 11.73
C SER A 361 36.61 -48.95 12.54
N VAL A 362 35.34 -49.26 12.29
CA VAL A 362 34.72 -50.53 12.71
C VAL A 362 34.62 -51.43 11.47
N ALA A 363 35.33 -52.55 11.53
CA ALA A 363 35.22 -53.65 10.58
C ALA A 363 34.07 -54.56 10.99
N SER A 364 33.20 -54.87 10.02
CA SER A 364 32.69 -56.20 9.61
C SER A 364 31.44 -56.02 8.77
#